data_AF-A0A7C9F2Y6-F1
#
_entry.id   AF-A0A7C9F2Y6-F1
#
_cell.length_a   1.000
_cell.length_b   1.000
_cell.length_c   1.000
_cell.angle_alpha   90.00
_cell.angle_beta   90.00
_cell.angle_gamma   90.00
#
_symmetry.space_group_name_H-M   'P 1'
#
loop_
_entity.id
_entity.type
_entity.pdbx_description
1 polymer ?
#
loop_
_entity_poly.entity_id
_entity_poly.type
_entity_poly.pdbx_seq_one_letter_code
_entity_poly.pdbx_strand_id
1 'polypeptide(L)'
;MKKVVLITAIYAAVTMGWLLTSCDSTPKDGQKEYAEEQADAIDEADQARAEMQQAEDTSDLADVREELSDAAKELEAARKNYLTELQTRQKTLNEKISDLDGKVTDPKQANRDKWVEKRQKLVQERDQLQANLLELQKPMTEERWTTAEKEIKELIAAIDQELKDS
;
A
#
# COMPACT_ATOMS: atom_id res chain seq x y z
N MET A 1 7.89 39.82 14.85
CA MET A 1 8.84 39.81 13.71
C MET A 1 8.81 38.43 13.09
N LYS A 2 8.62 38.39 11.76
CA LYS A 2 8.28 37.22 10.94
C LYS A 2 9.27 36.06 11.08
N LYS A 3 8.75 34.84 11.21
CA LYS A 3 9.39 33.63 10.69
C LYS A 3 8.32 32.81 9.98
N VAL A 4 8.07 33.18 8.73
CA VAL A 4 7.33 32.32 7.79
C VAL A 4 8.35 31.26 7.36
N VAL A 5 8.26 30.07 7.94
CA VAL A 5 9.03 28.92 7.45
C VAL A 5 8.29 28.41 6.23
N LEU A 6 8.78 28.85 5.07
CA LEU A 6 8.30 28.46 3.76
C LEU A 6 8.78 27.03 3.48
N ILE A 7 7.99 26.03 3.89
CA ILE A 7 8.21 24.63 3.49
C ILE A 7 7.56 24.43 2.13
N THR A 8 8.26 24.88 1.09
CA THR A 8 8.02 24.43 -0.28
C THR A 8 8.71 23.09 -0.47
N ALA A 9 7.97 21.99 -0.61
CA ALA A 9 8.49 20.79 -1.24
C ALA A 9 7.39 19.99 -1.96
N ILE A 10 7.40 20.17 -3.29
CA ILE A 10 7.20 19.16 -4.34
C ILE A 10 5.75 18.65 -4.54
N TYR A 11 5.02 19.41 -5.36
CA TYR A 11 4.07 18.84 -6.31
C TYR A 11 4.83 17.97 -7.33
N ALA A 12 4.55 16.68 -7.35
CA ALA A 12 4.82 15.84 -8.51
C ALA A 12 3.54 15.08 -8.87
N ALA A 13 3.01 15.42 -10.04
CA ALA A 13 1.83 14.83 -10.63
C ALA A 13 1.88 13.29 -10.62
N VAL A 14 0.91 12.67 -9.95
CA VAL A 14 0.56 11.26 -10.13
C VAL A 14 -0.82 11.14 -10.78
N THR A 15 -1.15 12.08 -11.66
CA THR A 15 -2.23 11.86 -12.62
C THR A 15 -1.66 11.08 -13.80
N MET A 16 -2.25 9.92 -14.06
CA MET A 16 -2.05 9.07 -15.25
C MET A 16 -0.73 8.28 -15.30
N GLY A 17 -0.74 7.07 -14.73
CA GLY A 17 0.40 6.17 -14.94
C GLY A 17 0.20 4.71 -14.55
N TRP A 18 -1.04 4.18 -14.54
CA TRP A 18 -1.28 2.75 -14.28
C TRP A 18 -2.28 2.13 -15.27
N LEU A 19 -2.29 2.62 -16.52
CA LEU A 19 -2.71 1.80 -17.65
C LEU A 19 -1.50 0.98 -18.14
N LEU A 20 -0.93 0.16 -17.25
CA LEU A 20 -0.13 -0.97 -17.70
C LEU A 20 -1.11 -2.08 -18.09
N THR A 21 -1.38 -2.08 -19.38
CA THR A 21 -1.87 -3.21 -20.16
C THR A 21 -1.15 -4.50 -19.78
N SER A 22 -1.76 -5.32 -18.93
CA SER A 22 -1.62 -6.78 -18.99
C SER A 22 -2.94 -7.44 -18.60
N CYS A 23 -3.53 -8.11 -19.58
CA CYS A 23 -4.66 -9.05 -19.56
C CYS A 23 -5.42 -9.26 -18.23
N ASP A 24 -6.68 -8.84 -18.24
CA ASP A 24 -7.83 -9.58 -17.69
C ASP A 24 -7.79 -9.99 -16.21
N SER A 25 -7.31 -9.11 -15.34
CA SER A 25 -7.62 -9.21 -13.92
C SER A 25 -8.20 -7.90 -13.42
N THR A 26 -9.52 -7.89 -13.24
CA THR A 26 -10.24 -6.88 -12.47
C THR A 26 -9.44 -6.56 -11.19
N PRO A 27 -9.29 -5.27 -10.83
CA PRO A 27 -8.71 -4.89 -9.54
C PRO A 27 -9.43 -5.69 -8.45
N LYS A 28 -8.67 -6.39 -7.62
CA LYS A 28 -9.26 -7.22 -6.56
C LYS A 28 -9.61 -6.35 -5.36
N ASP A 29 -10.66 -6.72 -4.65
CA ASP A 29 -11.25 -5.93 -3.56
C ASP A 29 -10.20 -5.41 -2.57
N GLY A 30 -9.29 -6.25 -2.05
CA GLY A 30 -8.26 -5.80 -1.10
C GLY A 30 -7.15 -4.92 -1.69
N GLN A 31 -6.90 -4.96 -3.01
CA GLN A 31 -5.99 -4.00 -3.65
C GLN A 31 -6.65 -2.62 -3.79
N LYS A 32 -7.95 -2.62 -4.06
CA LYS A 32 -8.74 -1.39 -4.18
C LYS A 32 -8.90 -0.72 -2.82
N GLU A 33 -9.29 -1.49 -1.80
CA GLU A 33 -9.39 -1.03 -0.40
C GLU A 33 -8.05 -0.45 0.07
N TYR A 34 -6.94 -1.18 -0.14
CA TYR A 34 -5.62 -0.67 0.22
C TYR A 34 -5.25 0.65 -0.50
N ALA A 35 -5.65 0.81 -1.76
CA ALA A 35 -5.39 2.03 -2.54
C ALA A 35 -6.28 3.20 -2.13
N GLU A 36 -7.52 2.93 -1.72
CA GLU A 36 -8.45 3.92 -1.16
C GLU A 36 -7.89 4.44 0.17
N GLU A 37 -7.51 3.56 1.10
CA GLU A 37 -6.94 3.98 2.38
C GLU A 37 -5.60 4.72 2.26
N GLN A 38 -4.81 4.38 1.24
CA GLN A 38 -3.61 5.16 0.91
C GLN A 38 -3.95 6.57 0.42
N ALA A 39 -5.02 6.72 -0.36
CA ALA A 39 -5.45 8.03 -0.86
C ALA A 39 -6.02 8.89 0.26
N ASP A 40 -6.87 8.30 1.11
CA ASP A 40 -7.48 8.99 2.25
C ASP A 40 -6.40 9.49 3.22
N ALA A 41 -5.40 8.65 3.54
CA ALA A 41 -4.27 9.06 4.38
C ALA A 41 -3.42 10.20 3.78
N ILE A 42 -3.31 10.29 2.45
CA ILE A 42 -2.62 11.41 1.78
C ILE A 42 -3.46 12.69 1.87
N ASP A 43 -4.75 12.58 1.61
CA ASP A 43 -5.68 13.72 1.69
C ASP A 43 -5.73 14.28 3.12
N GLU A 44 -5.69 13.42 4.13
CA GLU A 44 -5.65 13.78 5.54
C GLU A 44 -4.33 14.44 5.93
N ALA A 45 -3.19 13.97 5.39
CA ALA A 45 -1.90 14.63 5.55
C ALA A 45 -1.87 16.05 4.94
N ASP A 46 -2.51 16.24 3.79
CA ASP A 46 -2.62 17.54 3.12
C ASP A 46 -3.56 18.49 3.87
N GLN A 47 -4.66 17.98 4.43
CA GLN A 47 -5.56 18.74 5.30
C GLN A 47 -4.85 19.18 6.59
N ALA A 48 -4.18 18.24 7.28
CA ALA A 48 -3.41 18.53 8.48
C ALA A 48 -2.32 19.60 8.24
N ARG A 49 -1.67 19.58 7.07
CA ARG A 49 -0.72 20.64 6.65
C ARG A 49 -1.38 22.00 6.54
N ALA A 50 -2.60 22.07 6.02
CA ALA A 50 -3.35 23.32 5.87
C ALA A 50 -3.87 23.84 7.23
N GLU A 51 -4.28 22.94 8.12
CA GLU A 51 -4.75 23.26 9.46
C GLU A 51 -3.61 23.69 10.38
N MET A 52 -2.46 23.00 10.36
CA MET A 52 -1.25 23.45 11.07
C MET A 52 -0.81 24.87 10.69
N GLN A 53 -1.03 25.30 9.44
CA GLN A 53 -0.69 26.66 9.00
C GLN A 53 -1.70 27.72 9.49
N GLN A 54 -2.89 27.30 9.87
CA GLN A 54 -4.01 28.15 10.30
C GLN A 54 -4.30 28.05 11.80
N ALA A 55 -3.75 27.05 12.49
CA ALA A 55 -3.92 26.83 13.92
C ALA A 55 -3.49 28.07 14.70
N GLU A 56 -4.41 28.59 15.52
CA GLU A 56 -4.16 29.78 16.33
C GLU A 56 -3.67 29.40 17.73
N ASP A 57 -4.08 28.24 18.26
CA ASP A 57 -3.75 27.74 19.60
C ASP A 57 -3.36 26.25 19.63
N THR A 58 -2.80 25.79 20.76
CA THR A 58 -2.28 24.42 20.94
C THR A 58 -3.34 23.31 20.94
N SER A 59 -4.62 23.64 21.16
CA SER A 59 -5.73 22.70 21.07
C SER A 59 -5.89 22.18 19.63
N ASP A 60 -5.87 23.09 18.66
CA ASP A 60 -6.05 22.76 17.24
C ASP A 60 -4.92 21.83 16.76
N LEU A 61 -3.70 22.06 17.24
CA LEU A 61 -2.55 21.20 16.94
C LEU A 61 -2.67 19.81 17.58
N ALA A 62 -3.26 19.69 18.78
CA ALA A 62 -3.44 18.40 19.43
C ALA A 62 -4.48 17.54 18.70
N ASP A 63 -5.55 18.15 18.20
CA ASP A 63 -6.60 17.47 17.43
C ASP A 63 -6.04 16.99 16.08
N VAL A 64 -5.32 17.86 15.35
CA VAL A 64 -4.65 17.49 14.08
C VAL A 64 -3.65 16.35 14.27
N ARG A 65 -2.94 16.32 15.40
CA ARG A 65 -2.02 15.22 15.75
C ARG A 65 -2.75 13.91 15.96
N GLU A 66 -3.91 13.94 16.62
CA GLU A 66 -4.72 12.75 16.90
C GLU A 66 -5.25 12.16 15.59
N GLU A 67 -5.80 12.99 14.71
CA GLU A 67 -6.27 12.62 13.36
C GLU A 67 -5.14 11.99 12.54
N LEU A 68 -3.98 12.65 12.44
CA LEU A 68 -2.81 12.08 11.75
C LEU A 68 -2.32 10.75 12.36
N SER A 69 -2.40 10.62 13.68
CA SER A 69 -2.04 9.38 14.38
C SER A 69 -2.99 8.25 14.00
N ASP A 70 -4.28 8.53 13.90
CA ASP A 70 -5.29 7.54 13.56
C ASP A 70 -5.19 7.14 12.08
N ALA A 71 -5.01 8.11 11.17
CA ALA A 71 -4.69 7.88 9.76
C ALA A 71 -3.49 6.94 9.59
N ALA A 72 -2.41 7.16 10.36
CA ALA A 72 -1.23 6.32 10.34
C ALA A 72 -1.52 4.87 10.77
N LYS A 73 -2.36 4.68 11.80
CA LYS A 73 -2.76 3.34 12.29
C LYS A 73 -3.63 2.62 11.28
N GLU A 74 -4.58 3.32 10.65
CA GLU A 74 -5.47 2.76 9.64
C GLU A 74 -4.68 2.32 8.40
N LEU A 75 -3.76 3.16 7.93
CA LEU A 75 -2.85 2.81 6.83
C LEU A 75 -1.97 1.59 7.16
N GLU A 76 -1.45 1.48 8.39
CA GLU A 76 -0.68 0.32 8.84
C GLU A 76 -1.54 -0.95 8.89
N ALA A 77 -2.78 -0.84 9.38
CA ALA A 77 -3.73 -1.94 9.44
C ALA A 77 -4.12 -2.42 8.04
N ALA A 78 -4.46 -1.50 7.12
CA ALA A 78 -4.77 -1.80 5.73
C ALA A 78 -3.60 -2.51 5.03
N ARG A 79 -2.36 -2.03 5.25
CA ARG A 79 -1.15 -2.68 4.75
C ARG A 79 -1.02 -4.12 5.27
N LYS A 80 -1.21 -4.32 6.57
CA LYS A 80 -1.10 -5.65 7.20
C LYS A 80 -2.18 -6.61 6.68
N ASN A 81 -3.40 -6.12 6.51
CA ASN A 81 -4.51 -6.88 5.95
C ASN A 81 -4.19 -7.30 4.52
N TYR A 82 -3.77 -6.35 3.68
CA TYR A 82 -3.39 -6.63 2.29
C TYR A 82 -2.24 -7.65 2.18
N LEU A 83 -1.20 -7.51 2.99
CA LEU A 83 -0.10 -8.51 3.06
C LEU A 83 -0.61 -9.90 3.45
N THR A 84 -1.54 -9.97 4.41
CA THR A 84 -2.14 -11.23 4.87
C THR A 84 -2.97 -11.88 3.75
N GLU A 85 -3.72 -11.09 2.99
CA GLU A 85 -4.47 -11.58 1.83
C GLU A 85 -3.54 -12.13 0.74
N LEU A 86 -2.46 -11.41 0.42
CA LEU A 86 -1.49 -11.86 -0.58
C LEU A 86 -0.80 -13.17 -0.14
N GLN A 87 -0.44 -13.30 1.14
CA GLN A 87 0.10 -14.55 1.71
C GLN A 87 -0.91 -15.69 1.65
N THR A 88 -2.17 -15.43 1.99
CA THR A 88 -3.24 -16.43 1.91
C THR A 88 -3.44 -16.91 0.48
N ARG A 89 -3.47 -15.97 -0.47
CA ARG A 89 -3.59 -16.28 -1.90
C ARG A 89 -2.39 -17.07 -2.41
N GLN A 90 -1.18 -16.73 -1.98
CA GLN A 90 0.04 -17.47 -2.32
C GLN A 90 -0.06 -18.92 -1.83
N LYS A 91 -0.52 -19.14 -0.60
CA LYS A 91 -0.76 -20.47 -0.06
C LYS A 91 -1.76 -21.25 -0.91
N THR A 92 -2.91 -20.65 -1.25
CA THR A 92 -3.92 -21.29 -2.10
C THR A 92 -3.39 -21.63 -3.50
N LEU A 93 -2.56 -20.76 -4.10
CA LEU A 93 -1.92 -21.05 -5.39
C LEU A 93 -0.96 -22.23 -5.27
N ASN A 94 -0.13 -22.27 -4.22
CA ASN A 94 0.78 -23.39 -3.97
C ASN A 94 0.04 -24.72 -3.77
N GLU A 95 -1.07 -24.72 -3.02
CA GLU A 95 -1.90 -25.91 -2.82
C GLU A 95 -2.48 -26.41 -4.15
N LYS A 96 -3.00 -25.51 -4.99
CA LYS A 96 -3.55 -25.86 -6.31
C LYS A 96 -2.47 -26.37 -7.28
N ILE A 97 -1.27 -25.76 -7.25
CA ILE A 97 -0.13 -26.23 -8.05
C ILE A 97 0.28 -27.63 -7.61
N SER A 98 0.35 -27.89 -6.29
CA SER A 98 0.69 -29.20 -5.72
C SER A 98 -0.32 -30.29 -6.10
N ASP A 99 -1.63 -29.99 -6.03
CA ASP A 99 -2.68 -30.90 -6.49
C ASP A 99 -2.55 -31.22 -7.99
N LEU A 100 -2.24 -30.21 -8.82
CA LEU A 100 -1.97 -30.43 -10.24
C LEU A 100 -0.69 -31.24 -10.47
N ASP A 101 0.36 -31.02 -9.68
CA ASP A 101 1.61 -31.80 -9.71
C ASP A 101 1.33 -33.29 -9.48
N GLY A 102 0.49 -33.63 -8.49
CA GLY A 102 0.05 -35.00 -8.26
C GLY A 102 -0.70 -35.60 -9.47
N LYS A 103 -1.54 -34.79 -10.12
CA LYS A 103 -2.35 -35.22 -11.28
C LYS A 103 -1.56 -35.36 -12.59
N VAL A 104 -0.42 -34.68 -12.74
CA VAL A 104 0.41 -34.79 -13.96
C VAL A 104 1.46 -35.90 -13.90
N THR A 105 1.53 -36.64 -12.80
CA THR A 105 2.50 -37.73 -12.59
C THR A 105 2.27 -38.94 -13.50
N ASP A 106 1.02 -39.26 -13.87
CA ASP A 106 0.72 -40.34 -14.80
C ASP A 106 0.80 -39.85 -16.26
N PRO A 107 1.78 -40.32 -17.06
CA PRO A 107 1.93 -39.92 -18.45
C PRO A 107 0.79 -40.40 -19.37
N LYS A 108 -0.05 -41.35 -18.92
CA LYS A 108 -1.18 -41.90 -19.70
C LYS A 108 -2.51 -41.22 -19.40
N GLN A 109 -2.54 -40.22 -18.53
CA GLN A 109 -3.77 -39.61 -18.08
C GLN A 109 -4.37 -38.71 -19.17
N ALA A 110 -5.62 -38.98 -19.56
CA ALA A 110 -6.28 -38.35 -20.71
C ALA A 110 -6.39 -36.82 -20.65
N ASN A 111 -6.32 -36.23 -19.44
CA ASN A 111 -6.40 -34.78 -19.22
C ASN A 111 -5.05 -34.12 -18.88
N ARG A 112 -3.94 -34.86 -19.00
CA ARG A 112 -2.61 -34.41 -18.57
C ARG A 112 -2.23 -33.06 -19.17
N ASP A 113 -2.38 -32.88 -20.47
CA ASP A 113 -1.98 -31.63 -21.14
C ASP A 113 -2.77 -30.42 -20.64
N LYS A 114 -4.07 -30.59 -20.37
CA LYS A 114 -4.91 -29.54 -19.76
C LYS A 114 -4.46 -29.19 -18.34
N TRP A 115 -4.03 -30.17 -17.56
CA TRP A 115 -3.52 -29.93 -16.21
C TRP A 115 -2.14 -29.27 -16.21
N VAL A 116 -1.27 -29.63 -17.15
CA VAL A 116 0.02 -28.96 -17.37
C VAL A 116 -0.20 -27.49 -17.73
N GLU A 117 -1.10 -27.19 -18.66
CA GLU A 117 -1.43 -25.81 -19.04
C GLU A 117 -1.98 -25.01 -17.84
N LYS A 118 -2.94 -25.60 -17.12
CA LYS A 118 -3.51 -24.96 -15.92
C LYS A 118 -2.44 -24.71 -14.85
N ARG A 119 -1.53 -25.66 -14.66
CA ARG A 119 -0.42 -25.53 -13.72
C ARG A 119 0.51 -24.38 -14.12
N GLN A 120 0.88 -24.27 -15.39
CA GLN A 120 1.72 -23.19 -15.89
C GLN A 120 1.11 -21.81 -15.62
N LYS A 121 -0.20 -21.65 -15.86
CA LYS A 121 -0.92 -20.40 -15.56
C LYS A 121 -0.86 -20.06 -14.06
N LEU A 122 -1.13 -21.04 -13.19
CA LEU A 122 -1.08 -20.83 -11.74
C LEU A 122 0.34 -20.53 -11.23
N VAL A 123 1.37 -21.13 -11.84
CA VAL A 123 2.78 -20.82 -11.55
C VAL A 123 3.10 -19.38 -11.93
N GLN A 124 2.70 -18.93 -13.11
CA GLN A 124 2.88 -17.53 -13.52
C GLN A 124 2.16 -16.56 -12.58
N GLU A 125 0.91 -16.86 -12.18
CA GLU A 125 0.19 -16.06 -11.20
C GLU A 125 0.89 -16.00 -9.84
N ARG A 126 1.45 -17.12 -9.37
CA ARG A 126 2.20 -17.17 -8.11
C ARG A 126 3.49 -16.36 -8.20
N ASP A 127 4.21 -16.47 -9.32
CA ASP A 127 5.49 -15.77 -9.51
C ASP A 127 5.26 -14.25 -9.59
N GLN A 128 4.20 -13.82 -10.28
CA GLN A 128 3.77 -12.42 -10.26
C GLN A 128 3.37 -11.96 -8.85
N LEU A 129 2.62 -12.77 -8.11
CA LEU A 129 2.25 -12.47 -6.72
C LEU A 129 3.47 -12.37 -5.81
N GLN A 130 4.49 -13.22 -6.01
CA GLN A 130 5.76 -13.17 -5.29
C GLN A 130 6.55 -11.90 -5.62
N ALA A 131 6.57 -11.48 -6.88
CA ALA A 131 7.18 -10.21 -7.27
C ALA A 131 6.48 -9.03 -6.57
N ASN A 132 5.15 -9.00 -6.57
CA ASN A 132 4.37 -7.96 -5.88
C ASN A 132 4.62 -7.98 -4.35
N LEU A 133 4.67 -9.16 -3.72
CA LEU A 133 5.02 -9.29 -2.30
C LEU A 133 6.43 -8.78 -1.99
N LEU A 134 7.41 -9.09 -2.85
CA LEU A 134 8.78 -8.62 -2.70
C LEU A 134 8.88 -7.09 -2.86
N GLU A 135 8.11 -6.50 -3.77
CA GLU A 135 8.01 -5.04 -3.89
C GLU A 135 7.41 -4.40 -2.63
N LEU A 136 6.36 -4.98 -2.06
CA LEU A 136 5.74 -4.50 -0.81
C LEU A 136 6.62 -4.67 0.43
N GLN A 137 7.51 -5.67 0.41
CA GLN A 137 8.44 -5.97 1.51
C GLN A 137 9.77 -5.23 1.39
N LYS A 138 10.11 -4.66 0.23
CA LYS A 138 11.33 -3.88 0.06
C LYS A 138 11.18 -2.52 0.76
N PRO A 139 12.07 -2.18 1.72
CA PRO A 139 12.11 -0.84 2.33
C PRO A 139 12.77 0.22 1.43
N MET A 140 13.20 -0.12 0.21
CA MET A 140 14.01 0.76 -0.63
C MET A 140 13.63 0.61 -2.10
N THR A 141 12.63 1.39 -2.52
CA THR A 141 12.65 2.16 -3.76
C THR A 141 11.56 3.22 -3.63
N GLU A 142 12.01 4.33 -3.05
CA GLU A 142 11.42 5.67 -3.04
C GLU A 142 10.58 5.89 -4.31
N GLU A 143 9.26 5.99 -4.24
CA GLU A 143 8.62 7.29 -4.51
C GLU A 143 7.17 7.40 -4.01
N ARG A 144 6.50 6.29 -3.65
CA ARG A 144 5.06 6.31 -3.31
C ARG A 144 4.71 5.80 -1.92
N TRP A 145 5.28 4.67 -1.52
CA TRP A 145 4.98 4.04 -0.22
C TRP A 145 5.62 4.75 0.98
N THR A 146 6.82 5.28 0.78
CA THR A 146 7.54 6.08 1.78
C THR A 146 7.08 7.53 1.81
N THR A 147 6.04 7.91 1.06
CA THR A 147 5.62 9.31 0.98
C THR A 147 4.52 9.54 2.01
N ALA A 148 3.35 8.90 1.91
CA ALA A 148 2.25 9.09 2.86
C ALA A 148 2.62 8.77 4.33
N GLU A 149 3.08 7.54 4.61
CA GLU A 149 3.40 7.12 5.99
C GLU A 149 4.54 7.96 6.60
N LYS A 150 5.52 8.36 5.79
CA LYS A 150 6.64 9.19 6.24
C LYS A 150 6.22 10.64 6.43
N GLU A 151 5.43 11.19 5.52
CA GLU A 151 4.91 12.55 5.61
C GLU A 151 4.00 12.70 6.82
N ILE A 152 3.09 11.75 7.06
CA ILE A 152 2.28 11.71 8.28
C ILE A 152 3.16 11.68 9.52
N LYS A 153 4.19 10.82 9.56
CA LYS A 153 5.13 10.75 10.70
C LYS A 153 5.95 12.02 10.89
N GLU A 154 6.39 12.65 9.79
CA GLU A 154 7.11 13.91 9.81
C GLU A 154 6.22 15.05 10.31
N LEU A 155 4.95 15.07 9.91
CA LEU A 155 3.95 16.03 10.40
C LEU A 155 3.65 15.83 11.89
N ILE A 156 3.40 14.59 12.32
CA ILE A 156 3.23 14.27 13.75
C ILE A 156 4.45 14.73 14.56
N ALA A 157 5.66 14.48 14.07
CA ALA A 157 6.88 14.90 14.75
C ALA A 157 7.05 16.43 14.80
N ALA A 158 6.63 17.14 13.75
CA ALA A 158 6.62 18.60 13.73
C ALA A 158 5.61 19.18 14.74
N ILE A 159 4.40 18.61 14.80
CA ILE A 159 3.38 19.01 15.78
C ILE A 159 3.84 18.72 17.21
N ASP A 160 4.43 17.55 17.45
CA ASP A 160 5.03 17.17 18.75
C ASP A 160 6.10 18.15 19.22
N GLN A 161 6.77 18.85 18.30
CA GLN A 161 7.78 19.84 18.62
C GLN A 161 7.14 21.20 18.95
N GLU A 162 6.19 21.68 18.16
CA GLU A 162 5.45 22.92 18.42
C GLU A 162 4.69 22.88 19.76
N LEU A 163 4.10 21.73 20.11
CA LEU A 163 3.42 21.51 21.39
C LEU A 163 4.38 21.51 22.60
N LYS A 164 5.66 21.20 22.42
CA LYS A 164 6.67 21.23 23.50
C LYS A 164 7.27 22.61 23.70
N ASP A 165 7.30 23.42 22.65
CA ASP A 165 7.92 24.75 22.64
C ASP A 165 6.92 25.87 23.03
N SER A 166 5.62 25.55 23.12
CA SER A 166 4.53 26.41 23.63
C SER A 166 4.33 26.30 25.15
#